data_AF-A0A7J8W1R6-F1
#
_entry.id   AF-A0A7J8W1R6-F1
#
_cell.length_a   1.000
_cell.length_b   1.000
_cell.length_c   1.000
_cell.angle_alpha   90.00
_cell.angle_beta   90.00
_cell.angle_gamma   90.00
#
_symmetry.space_group_name_H-M   'P 1'
#
loop_
_entity.id
_entity.type
_entity.pdbx_description
1 polymer ?
#
loop_
_entity_poly.entity_id
_entity_poly.type
_entity_poly.pdbx_seq_one_letter_code
_entity_poly.pdbx_strand_id
1 'polypeptide(L)'
;MFVVELWFSFYFFITVIVKWNPVFRSTFKDRLSSRYEEEELPGVDIFVCTADPRLEPPTMVVSTVLSVMAYDYPPHKLSVYLSDDGCSDLTFYALLEASGFAQLWLPFCRKLKLEPTSPEAYFQTTPEPVDDAFMANEWLIIK
;
A
#
# COMPACT_ATOMS: atom_id res chain seq x y z
N MET A 1 -45.65 3.58 -13.66
CA MET A 1 -45.27 4.89 -13.10
C MET A 1 -45.34 4.87 -11.58
N PHE A 2 -46.51 4.69 -10.96
CA PHE A 2 -46.71 4.66 -9.50
C PHE A 2 -45.81 3.67 -8.71
N VAL A 3 -45.71 2.41 -9.14
CA VAL A 3 -44.88 1.39 -8.44
C VAL A 3 -43.39 1.76 -8.45
N VAL A 4 -42.93 2.36 -9.54
CA VAL A 4 -41.54 2.81 -9.69
C VAL A 4 -41.26 3.98 -8.75
N GLU A 5 -42.18 4.94 -8.65
CA GLU A 5 -42.07 6.07 -7.73
C GLU A 5 -42.06 5.62 -6.26
N LEU A 6 -42.93 4.68 -5.89
CA LEU A 6 -42.95 4.11 -4.53
C LEU A 6 -41.62 3.43 -4.19
N TRP A 7 -41.04 2.70 -5.14
CA TRP A 7 -39.73 2.07 -4.96
C TRP A 7 -38.60 3.09 -4.79
N PHE A 8 -38.59 4.15 -5.60
CA PHE A 8 -37.61 5.22 -5.48
C PHE A 8 -37.74 5.98 -4.15
N SER A 9 -38.95 6.29 -3.70
CA SER A 9 -39.19 6.95 -2.41
C SER A 9 -38.74 6.07 -1.24
N PHE A 10 -39.02 4.76 -1.30
CA PHE A 10 -38.56 3.81 -0.29
C PHE A 10 -37.03 3.69 -0.25
N TYR A 11 -36.38 3.59 -1.41
CA TYR A 11 -34.92 3.59 -1.53
C TYR A 11 -34.31 4.88 -0.97
N PHE A 12 -34.88 6.04 -1.31
CA PHE A 12 -34.42 7.33 -0.81
C PHE A 12 -34.53 7.41 0.72
N PHE A 13 -35.67 6.98 1.27
CA PHE A 13 -35.90 6.97 2.71
C PHE A 13 -34.86 6.11 3.44
N ILE A 14 -34.59 4.90 2.96
CA ILE A 14 -33.54 4.02 3.51
C ILE A 14 -32.17 4.71 3.43
N THR A 15 -31.85 5.31 2.28
CA THR A 15 -30.56 5.98 2.06
C THR A 15 -30.34 7.15 3.03
N VAL A 16 -31.39 7.94 3.29
CA VAL A 16 -31.34 9.05 4.27
C VAL A 16 -31.15 8.52 5.69
N ILE A 17 -31.85 7.45 6.07
CA ILE A 17 -31.71 6.82 7.41
C ILE A 17 -30.27 6.35 7.65
N VAL A 18 -29.66 5.64 6.69
CA VAL A 18 -28.29 5.12 6.84
C VAL A 18 -27.25 6.25 6.98
N LYS A 19 -27.54 7.44 6.44
CA LYS A 19 -26.64 8.61 6.47
C LYS A 19 -26.97 9.62 7.58
N TRP A 20 -27.96 9.36 8.42
CA TRP A 20 -28.50 10.35 9.35
C TRP A 20 -27.49 10.80 10.43
N ASN A 21 -26.61 9.91 10.88
CA ASN A 21 -25.63 10.22 11.92
C ASN A 21 -24.21 9.80 11.51
N PRO A 22 -23.48 10.65 10.76
CA PRO A 22 -22.12 10.35 10.36
C PRO A 22 -21.18 10.31 11.58
N VAL A 23 -20.38 9.24 11.68
CA VAL A 23 -19.40 9.06 12.75
C VAL A 23 -18.01 9.36 12.23
N PHE A 24 -17.34 10.34 12.85
CA PHE A 24 -15.94 10.68 12.57
C PHE A 24 -15.02 9.99 13.58
N ARG A 25 -13.88 9.48 13.10
CA ARG A 25 -12.87 8.81 13.94
C ARG A 25 -11.50 9.44 13.69
N SER A 26 -10.73 9.58 14.76
CA SER A 26 -9.34 10.02 14.72
C SER A 26 -8.46 8.95 15.37
N THR A 27 -7.30 8.69 14.78
CA THR A 27 -6.32 7.72 15.29
C THR A 27 -5.20 8.45 16.03
N PHE A 28 -4.66 7.81 17.08
CA PHE A 28 -3.59 8.38 17.92
C PHE A 28 -2.43 7.38 17.98
N LYS A 29 -1.52 7.43 16.99
CA LYS A 29 -0.41 6.48 16.86
C LYS A 29 0.57 6.57 18.03
N ASP A 30 0.83 7.77 18.55
CA ASP A 30 1.76 7.99 19.66
C ASP A 30 1.32 7.28 20.96
N ARG A 31 0.00 7.20 21.18
CA ARG A 31 -0.56 6.47 22.33
C ARG A 31 -0.48 4.96 22.15
N LEU A 32 -0.52 4.50 20.90
CA LEU A 32 -0.36 3.08 20.57
C LEU A 32 1.09 2.65 20.83
N SER A 33 2.06 3.39 20.29
CA SER A 33 3.49 3.09 20.46
C SER A 33 3.99 3.30 21.89
N SER A 34 3.41 4.23 22.65
CA SER A 34 3.74 4.39 24.07
C SER A 34 3.18 3.28 24.97
N ARG A 35 2.14 2.57 24.53
CA ARG A 35 1.43 1.59 25.36
C ARG A 35 1.82 0.15 25.05
N TYR A 36 2.08 -0.15 23.79
CA TYR A 36 2.39 -1.49 23.32
C TYR A 36 3.79 -1.51 22.72
N GLU A 37 4.59 -2.47 23.15
CA GLU A 37 5.87 -2.78 22.50
C GLU A 37 5.61 -3.45 21.14
N GLU A 38 6.60 -3.44 20.25
CA GLU A 38 6.49 -4.03 18.92
C GLU A 38 6.12 -5.52 18.99
N GLU A 39 6.56 -6.22 20.03
CA GLU A 39 6.28 -7.61 20.36
C GLU A 39 4.83 -7.88 20.76
N GLU A 40 4.07 -6.86 21.14
CA GLU A 40 2.65 -6.99 21.52
C GLU A 40 1.70 -6.73 20.34
N LEU A 41 2.21 -6.19 19.22
CA LEU A 41 1.42 -5.97 18.02
C LEU A 41 0.93 -7.30 17.39
N PRO A 42 -0.26 -7.36 16.77
CA PRO A 42 -0.72 -8.58 16.11
C PRO A 42 0.08 -8.91 14.86
N GLY A 43 -0.01 -10.16 14.39
CA GLY A 43 0.38 -10.48 13.01
C GLY A 43 -0.59 -9.83 12.01
N VAL A 44 -0.08 -9.34 10.89
CA VAL A 44 -0.83 -8.71 9.81
C VAL A 44 -0.47 -9.38 8.49
N ASP A 45 -1.47 -9.98 7.86
CA ASP A 45 -1.36 -10.56 6.53
C ASP A 45 -2.02 -9.63 5.51
N ILE A 46 -1.27 -9.25 4.48
CA ILE A 46 -1.76 -8.37 3.41
C ILE A 46 -1.84 -9.17 2.12
N PHE A 47 -3.04 -9.18 1.54
CA PHE A 47 -3.33 -9.84 0.28
C PHE A 47 -3.37 -8.81 -0.83
N VAL A 48 -2.54 -8.99 -1.84
CA VAL A 48 -2.57 -8.27 -3.10
C VAL A 48 -3.11 -9.25 -4.14
N CYS A 49 -4.12 -8.84 -4.91
CA CYS A 49 -4.73 -9.67 -5.95
C CYS A 49 -4.56 -8.97 -7.29
N THR A 50 -4.22 -9.74 -8.32
CA THR A 50 -4.15 -9.27 -9.71
C THR A 50 -4.82 -10.29 -10.64
N ALA A 51 -5.40 -9.82 -11.74
CA ALA A 51 -6.20 -10.67 -12.63
C ALA A 51 -5.82 -10.61 -14.11
N ASP A 52 -5.36 -9.47 -14.63
CA ASP A 52 -4.93 -9.35 -16.03
C ASP A 52 -3.67 -8.49 -16.14
N PRO A 53 -2.51 -9.05 -16.56
CA PRO A 53 -1.24 -8.32 -16.67
C PRO A 53 -1.26 -7.17 -17.69
N ARG A 54 -2.28 -7.09 -18.56
CA ARG A 54 -2.44 -5.98 -19.52
C ARG A 54 -3.18 -4.80 -18.91
N LEU A 55 -4.19 -5.07 -18.08
CA LEU A 55 -4.94 -4.03 -17.37
C LEU A 55 -4.19 -3.58 -16.10
N GLU A 56 -3.46 -4.50 -15.49
CA GLU A 56 -2.66 -4.31 -14.29
C GLU A 56 -1.20 -4.68 -14.61
N PRO A 57 -0.41 -3.75 -15.17
CA PRO A 57 0.97 -4.01 -15.56
C PRO A 57 1.78 -4.61 -14.40
N PRO A 58 2.62 -5.63 -14.63
CA PRO A 58 3.42 -6.26 -13.58
C PRO A 58 4.30 -5.29 -12.78
N THR A 59 4.77 -4.21 -13.41
CA THR A 59 5.54 -3.15 -12.74
C THR A 59 4.73 -2.41 -11.67
N MET A 60 3.46 -2.13 -11.93
CA MET A 60 2.54 -1.52 -10.97
C MET A 60 2.25 -2.47 -9.80
N VAL A 61 2.03 -3.75 -10.12
CA VAL A 61 1.78 -4.80 -9.10
C VAL A 61 3.00 -4.94 -8.20
N VAL A 62 4.20 -5.04 -8.77
CA VAL A 62 5.47 -5.09 -8.03
C VAL A 62 5.66 -3.85 -7.16
N SER A 63 5.45 -2.64 -7.69
CA SER A 63 5.54 -1.40 -6.91
C SER A 63 4.59 -1.39 -5.72
N THR A 64 3.39 -1.96 -5.88
CA THR A 64 2.42 -2.12 -4.80
C THR A 64 2.91 -3.10 -3.75
N VAL A 65 3.42 -4.27 -4.15
CA VAL A 65 3.98 -5.27 -3.23
C VAL A 65 5.16 -4.69 -2.44
N LEU A 66 6.10 -4.03 -3.12
CA LEU A 66 7.25 -3.37 -2.48
C LEU A 66 6.84 -2.26 -1.50
N SER A 67 5.85 -1.46 -1.89
CA SER A 67 5.28 -0.40 -1.03
C SER A 67 4.73 -0.97 0.28
N VAL A 68 3.98 -2.06 0.20
CA VAL A 68 3.39 -2.75 1.34
C VAL A 68 4.46 -3.41 2.22
N MET A 69 5.46 -4.06 1.62
CA MET A 69 6.59 -4.64 2.36
C MET A 69 7.43 -3.58 3.10
N ALA A 70 7.39 -2.33 2.64
CA ALA A 70 8.09 -1.20 3.24
C ALA A 70 7.29 -0.49 4.35
N TYR A 71 6.11 -0.99 4.75
CA TYR A 71 5.35 -0.41 5.85
C TYR A 71 6.13 -0.40 7.16
N ASP A 72 5.86 0.63 7.98
CA ASP A 72 6.43 0.79 9.31
C ASP A 72 5.76 -0.18 10.30
N TYR A 73 6.15 -1.45 10.19
CA TYR A 73 5.66 -2.55 11.01
C TYR A 73 6.77 -3.57 11.28
N PRO A 74 6.72 -4.31 12.41
CA PRO A 74 7.72 -5.34 12.69
C PRO A 74 7.80 -6.39 11.57
N PRO A 75 8.98 -6.63 10.96
CA PRO A 75 9.10 -7.49 9.78
C PRO A 75 8.67 -8.95 10.02
N HIS A 76 8.78 -9.43 11.25
CA HIS A 76 8.38 -10.79 11.64
C HIS A 76 6.87 -10.93 11.85
N LYS A 77 6.11 -9.83 11.74
CA LYS A 77 4.65 -9.78 11.92
C LYS A 77 3.91 -9.32 10.66
N LEU A 78 4.62 -8.90 9.63
CA LEU A 78 4.04 -8.47 8.38
C LEU A 78 4.28 -9.53 7.32
N SER A 79 3.21 -10.17 6.86
CA SER A 79 3.27 -11.10 5.73
C SER A 79 2.55 -10.50 4.53
N VAL A 80 3.12 -10.64 3.34
CA VAL A 80 2.52 -10.15 2.10
C VAL A 80 2.35 -11.32 1.14
N TYR A 81 1.13 -11.46 0.61
CA TYR A 81 0.73 -12.52 -0.30
C TYR A 81 0.25 -11.90 -1.61
N LEU A 82 0.78 -12.34 -2.75
CA LEU A 82 0.22 -12.02 -4.07
C LEU A 82 -0.58 -13.21 -4.59
N SER A 83 -1.84 -12.98 -4.95
CA SER A 83 -2.68 -13.91 -5.73
C SER A 83 -2.79 -13.40 -7.16
N ASP A 84 -2.36 -14.20 -8.13
CA ASP A 84 -2.48 -13.89 -9.57
C ASP A 84 -3.49 -14.84 -10.21
N ASP A 85 -4.71 -14.34 -10.40
CA ASP A 85 -5.80 -15.07 -11.05
C ASP A 85 -5.57 -15.20 -12.57
N GLY A 86 -4.73 -14.33 -13.14
CA GLY A 86 -4.34 -14.35 -14.55
C GLY A 86 -3.28 -15.40 -14.88
N CYS A 87 -2.66 -16.02 -13.87
CA CYS A 87 -1.58 -17.00 -14.00
C CYS A 87 -0.50 -16.54 -15.00
N SER A 88 -0.07 -15.29 -14.86
CA SER A 88 0.79 -14.61 -15.82
C SER A 88 2.27 -14.87 -15.51
N ASP A 89 2.97 -15.50 -16.46
CA ASP A 89 4.43 -15.67 -16.37
C ASP A 89 5.15 -14.33 -16.18
N LEU A 90 4.64 -13.25 -16.78
CA LEU A 90 5.21 -11.90 -16.66
C LEU A 90 5.14 -11.39 -15.21
N THR A 91 4.02 -11.64 -14.53
CA THR A 91 3.82 -11.25 -13.13
C THR A 91 4.77 -12.03 -12.22
N PHE A 92 4.94 -13.33 -12.49
CA PHE A 92 5.89 -14.17 -11.78
C PHE A 92 7.34 -13.69 -11.92
N TYR A 93 7.81 -13.45 -13.16
CA TYR A 93 9.18 -12.96 -13.38
C TYR A 93 9.39 -11.55 -12.82
N ALA A 94 8.39 -10.68 -12.93
CA ALA A 94 8.47 -9.35 -12.33
C ALA A 94 8.64 -9.41 -10.80
N LEU A 95 7.88 -10.29 -10.12
CA LEU A 95 8.05 -10.53 -8.68
C LEU A 95 9.42 -11.14 -8.34
N LEU A 96 9.92 -12.05 -9.18
CA LEU A 96 11.24 -12.66 -8.96
C LEU A 96 12.34 -11.58 -8.97
N GLU A 97 12.34 -10.70 -9.96
CA GLU A 97 13.26 -9.56 -10.04
C GLU A 97 13.04 -8.58 -8.88
N ALA A 98 11.77 -8.31 -8.54
CA ALA A 98 11.41 -7.46 -7.41
C ALA A 98 11.96 -7.98 -6.08
N SER A 99 12.04 -9.31 -5.90
CA SER A 99 12.59 -9.90 -4.68
C SER A 99 14.07 -9.58 -4.48
N GLY A 100 14.84 -9.45 -5.57
CA GLY A 100 16.20 -8.96 -5.55
C GLY A 100 16.26 -7.47 -5.23
N PHE A 101 15.44 -6.67 -5.92
CA PHE A 101 15.38 -5.22 -5.69
C PHE A 101 14.90 -4.84 -4.27
N ALA A 102 14.00 -5.63 -3.68
CA ALA A 102 13.50 -5.44 -2.32
C ALA A 102 14.63 -5.39 -1.28
N GLN A 103 15.72 -6.13 -1.49
CA GLN A 103 16.87 -6.13 -0.58
C GLN A 103 17.57 -4.77 -0.53
N LEU A 104 17.47 -3.97 -1.59
CA LEU A 104 18.00 -2.60 -1.66
C LEU A 104 16.95 -1.57 -1.25
N TRP A 105 15.73 -1.72 -1.76
CA TRP A 105 14.64 -0.76 -1.57
C TRP A 105 14.14 -0.70 -0.12
N LEU A 106 13.90 -1.84 0.53
CA LEU A 106 13.28 -1.86 1.86
C LEU A 106 14.16 -1.21 2.94
N PRO A 107 15.49 -1.47 3.01
CA PRO A 107 16.35 -0.77 3.94
C PRO A 107 16.42 0.74 3.66
N PHE A 108 16.43 1.13 2.38
CA PHE A 108 16.42 2.54 1.97
C PHE A 108 15.15 3.25 2.44
N CYS A 109 13.97 2.67 2.21
CA CYS A 109 12.70 3.19 2.71
C CYS A 109 12.69 3.38 4.24
N ARG A 110 13.17 2.39 4.99
CA ARG A 110 13.16 2.41 6.46
C ARG A 110 14.14 3.43 7.03
N LYS A 111 15.35 3.49 6.49
CA LYS A 111 16.41 4.40 6.96
C LYS A 111 16.01 5.86 6.74
N LEU A 112 15.41 6.15 5.59
CA LEU A 112 15.07 7.52 5.19
C LEU A 112 13.62 7.90 5.51
N LYS A 113 12.82 6.96 6.03
CA LYS A 113 11.38 7.12 6.30
C LYS A 113 10.64 7.74 5.10
N LEU A 114 10.81 7.11 3.93
CA LEU A 114 10.29 7.64 2.67
C LEU A 114 8.77 7.63 2.63
N GLU A 115 8.21 8.72 2.09
CA GLU A 115 6.80 8.82 1.73
C GLU A 115 6.69 9.48 0.35
N PRO A 116 6.07 8.82 -0.66
CA PRO A 116 5.46 7.48 -0.63
C PRO A 116 6.50 6.34 -0.68
N THR A 117 6.14 5.15 -0.16
CA THR A 117 7.00 3.95 -0.16
C THR A 117 6.99 3.15 -1.46
N SER A 118 6.07 3.46 -2.39
CA SER A 118 6.04 2.86 -3.72
C SER A 118 7.18 3.43 -4.58
N PRO A 119 8.07 2.60 -5.14
CA PRO A 119 9.18 3.07 -5.97
C PRO A 119 8.70 3.94 -7.14
N GLU A 120 7.70 3.45 -7.89
CA GLU A 120 7.16 4.16 -9.06
C GLU A 120 6.55 5.51 -8.67
N ALA A 121 5.79 5.57 -7.57
CA ALA A 121 5.20 6.82 -7.11
C ALA A 121 6.26 7.80 -6.56
N TYR A 122 7.27 7.29 -5.86
CA TYR A 122 8.35 8.08 -5.27
C TYR A 122 9.16 8.79 -6.35
N PHE A 123 9.66 8.06 -7.35
CA PHE A 123 10.48 8.64 -8.41
C PHE A 123 9.71 9.55 -9.38
N GLN A 124 8.38 9.42 -9.46
CA GLN A 124 7.55 10.34 -10.24
C GLN A 124 7.27 11.67 -9.53
N THR A 125 7.26 11.68 -8.20
CA THR A 125 6.79 12.84 -7.41
C THR A 125 7.89 13.55 -6.65
N THR A 126 8.99 12.86 -6.34
CA THR A 126 10.05 13.40 -5.48
C THR A 126 11.22 13.89 -6.32
N PRO A 127 11.58 15.18 -6.25
CA PRO A 127 12.76 15.71 -6.91
C PRO A 127 14.04 15.19 -6.26
N GLU A 128 15.15 15.28 -6.99
CA GLU A 128 16.47 14.90 -6.48
C GLU A 128 16.80 15.60 -5.16
N PRO A 129 17.26 14.86 -4.12
CA PRO A 129 17.65 15.48 -2.86
C PRO A 129 18.88 16.35 -3.06
N VAL A 130 18.73 17.67 -2.86
CA VAL A 130 19.78 18.68 -3.14
C VAL A 130 20.65 18.97 -1.91
N ASP A 131 20.12 18.81 -0.70
CA ASP A 131 20.72 19.35 0.52
C ASP A 131 21.63 18.35 1.27
N ASP A 132 21.58 17.06 0.93
CA ASP A 132 22.36 16.02 1.60
C ASP A 132 23.11 15.15 0.57
N ALA A 133 24.43 15.36 0.49
CA ALA A 133 25.29 14.67 -0.47
C ALA A 133 25.35 13.14 -0.25
N PHE A 134 25.15 12.68 0.99
CA PHE A 134 25.11 11.26 1.29
C PHE A 134 23.80 10.64 0.79
N MET A 135 22.68 11.34 1.02
CA MET A 135 21.35 10.95 0.53
C MET A 135 21.28 11.00 -1.00
N ALA A 136 21.88 12.00 -1.63
CA ALA A 136 21.97 12.12 -3.08
C ALA A 136 22.72 10.93 -3.71
N ASN A 137 23.80 10.47 -3.07
CA ASN A 137 24.53 9.31 -3.56
C ASN A 137 23.74 8.00 -3.38
N GLU A 138 23.10 7.77 -2.23
CA GLU A 138 22.23 6.59 -2.04
C GLU A 138 21.03 6.62 -3.00
N TRP A 139 20.43 7.79 -3.24
CA TRP A 139 19.31 7.96 -4.15
C TRP A 139 19.70 7.69 -5.62
N LEU A 140 20.88 8.16 -6.05
CA LEU A 140 21.40 7.90 -7.40
C LEU A 140 21.77 6.44 -7.66
N ILE A 141 22.12 5.67 -6.63
CA ILE A 141 22.40 4.23 -6.76
C ILE A 141 21.11 3.43 -6.99
N ILE A 142 19.98 3.93 -6.49
CA ILE A 142 18.69 3.22 -6.49
C ILE A 142 17.81 3.62 -7.68
N LYS A 143 17.94 4.84 -8.20
CA LYS A 143 17.28 5.31 -9.43
C LYS A 143 17.86 4.66 -10.69
#